data_AF-D5U492-F1
#
_entry.id   AF-D5U492-F1
#
_cell.length_a   1.000
_cell.length_b   1.000
_cell.length_c   1.000
_cell.angle_alpha   90.00
_cell.angle_beta   90.00
_cell.angle_gamma   90.00
#
_symmetry.space_group_name_H-M   'P 1'
#
loop_
_entity.id
_entity.type
_entity.pdbx_description
1 polymer ?
#
loop_
_entity_poly.entity_id
_entity_poly.type
_entity_poly.pdbx_seq_one_letter_code
_entity_poly.pdbx_strand_id
1 'polypeptide(L)'
;MISLIFVSHSYDLAKTTAEYIKKVTNTDIPIAFSGGSGDDHKELGTDAVEVFNAIESVYSDDGVIIFCDLGSALISSELALSMLDEEKSKNVRMTSAPFIEGGINAAIQSSLGKNIDEVINESLESLTPKISYVKDKFDYSINNNDLLDDIEFKDYVKGEYKILLENGFHARPVFMFINIIANSKSKVFISNKTKHKPPVSADSITKVTLLNIEYGDVMEIYAKGADAEEVLERFEYLVNGKFETKYKTQQSKDKDIESNYKVVCDGFVSGKATYMYFDINVKKEYVKDIEAEKEKFKLAIENVKKDLLEQKSIIEKKKLQNNEYLIFETYISMLFDDYALKEVYSLIEDKKYSAAYSYNKVMRNIFKSFDSLDDGYIKERKYDVEDILYQVLKYLLNMKINLPEEDDVILIVDNIYASIVTEIGENIKGVISINGSAMSHAAILLKSLNVPYIIYPYAMQLKGKEIIIDTKNKEGKVIYLKK
;
A
#
# COMPACT_ATOMS: atom_id res chain seq x y z
N MET A 1 39.20 13.74 0.62
CA MET A 1 38.50 13.20 -0.58
C MET A 1 37.12 12.81 -0.12
N ILE A 2 36.12 12.89 -1.00
CA ILE A 2 34.75 12.52 -0.62
C ILE A 2 34.66 11.03 -0.29
N SER A 3 34.13 10.72 0.88
CA SER A 3 33.94 9.35 1.36
C SER A 3 32.57 8.81 0.96
N LEU A 4 32.43 7.49 0.88
CA LEU A 4 31.18 6.84 0.51
C LEU A 4 30.64 5.95 1.63
N ILE A 5 29.31 5.86 1.73
CA ILE A 5 28.63 4.96 2.67
C ILE A 5 27.53 4.22 1.93
N PHE A 6 27.50 2.90 2.10
CA PHE A 6 26.44 2.03 1.58
C PHE A 6 25.56 1.54 2.72
N VAL A 7 24.30 1.97 2.72
CA VAL A 7 23.29 1.58 3.72
C VAL A 7 22.29 0.65 3.07
N SER A 8 22.13 -0.55 3.62
CA SER A 8 21.23 -1.58 3.09
C SER A 8 20.45 -2.28 4.21
N HIS A 9 19.29 -2.85 3.88
CA HIS A 9 18.60 -3.77 4.78
C HIS A 9 19.42 -5.03 5.07
N SER A 10 20.35 -5.41 4.20
CA SER A 10 21.19 -6.59 4.33
C SER A 10 22.62 -6.19 4.64
N TYR A 11 23.14 -6.68 5.77
CA TYR A 11 24.55 -6.53 6.14
C TYR A 11 25.47 -7.05 5.03
N ASP A 12 25.20 -8.26 4.54
CA ASP A 12 26.00 -8.90 3.48
C ASP A 12 25.98 -8.09 2.19
N LEU A 13 24.85 -7.50 1.81
CA LEU A 13 24.74 -6.66 0.62
C LEU A 13 25.55 -5.37 0.78
N ALA A 14 25.40 -4.67 1.91
CA ALA A 14 26.13 -3.43 2.20
C ALA A 14 27.64 -3.67 2.17
N LYS A 15 28.09 -4.71 2.90
CA LYS A 15 29.49 -5.13 2.99
C LYS A 15 30.05 -5.52 1.62
N THR A 16 29.36 -6.41 0.92
CA THR A 16 29.81 -6.91 -0.40
C THR A 16 29.89 -5.77 -1.40
N THR A 17 28.97 -4.81 -1.37
CA THR A 17 28.97 -3.64 -2.25
C THR A 17 30.20 -2.76 -1.99
N ALA A 18 30.47 -2.43 -0.72
CA ALA A 18 31.64 -1.64 -0.35
C ALA A 18 32.96 -2.33 -0.76
N GLU A 19 33.10 -3.64 -0.48
CA GLU A 19 34.26 -4.44 -0.86
C GLU A 19 34.42 -4.54 -2.39
N TYR A 20 33.32 -4.76 -3.10
CA TYR A 20 33.29 -4.87 -4.55
C TYR A 20 33.72 -3.56 -5.23
N ILE A 21 33.16 -2.43 -4.81
CA ILE A 21 33.50 -1.11 -5.38
C ILE A 21 34.98 -0.84 -5.17
N LYS A 22 35.50 -1.02 -3.95
CA LYS A 22 36.92 -0.84 -3.65
C LYS A 22 37.82 -1.70 -4.55
N LYS A 23 37.43 -2.95 -4.80
CA LYS A 23 38.17 -3.88 -5.66
C LYS A 23 38.12 -3.49 -7.14
N VAL A 24 36.98 -3.02 -7.63
CA VAL A 24 36.78 -2.67 -9.04
C VAL A 24 37.43 -1.34 -9.39
N THR A 25 37.34 -0.34 -8.52
CA THR A 25 37.90 0.98 -8.77
C THR A 25 39.38 1.06 -8.46
N ASN A 26 39.88 0.22 -7.55
CA ASN A 26 41.25 0.25 -7.04
C ASN A 26 41.64 1.67 -6.56
N THR A 27 40.71 2.33 -5.85
CA THR A 27 40.88 3.66 -5.28
C THR A 27 41.09 3.59 -3.76
N ASP A 28 41.79 4.60 -3.23
CA ASP A 28 42.07 4.72 -1.80
C ASP A 28 41.02 5.55 -1.04
N ILE A 29 39.86 5.80 -1.65
CA ILE A 29 38.80 6.57 -0.99
C ILE A 29 38.23 5.80 0.22
N PRO A 30 37.90 6.48 1.33
CA PRO A 30 37.22 5.84 2.44
C PRO A 30 35.81 5.38 2.04
N ILE A 31 35.51 4.11 2.29
CA ILE A 31 34.19 3.51 2.06
C ILE A 31 33.77 2.77 3.31
N ALA A 32 32.64 3.17 3.90
CA ALA A 32 31.98 2.46 5.00
C ALA A 32 30.65 1.85 4.53
N PHE A 33 30.05 1.04 5.39
CA PHE A 33 28.77 0.41 5.14
C PHE A 33 28.01 0.20 6.45
N SER A 34 26.69 0.09 6.34
CA SER A 34 25.80 -0.30 7.44
C SER A 34 24.65 -1.13 6.88
N GLY A 35 24.23 -2.16 7.61
CA GLY A 35 23.05 -2.90 7.25
C GLY A 35 22.77 -4.09 8.15
N GLY A 36 21.56 -4.63 8.02
CA GLY A 36 21.04 -5.64 8.93
C GLY A 36 20.56 -5.05 10.25
N SER A 37 19.79 -5.82 11.00
CA SER A 37 19.34 -5.50 12.35
C SER A 37 19.61 -6.64 13.33
N GLY A 38 19.48 -6.34 14.62
CA GLY A 38 19.81 -7.26 15.71
C GLY A 38 21.31 -7.30 16.01
N ASP A 39 21.66 -7.77 17.20
CA ASP A 39 23.05 -7.76 17.71
C ASP A 39 24.05 -8.56 16.84
N ASP A 40 23.56 -9.42 15.93
CA ASP A 40 24.36 -10.24 15.03
C ASP A 40 24.22 -9.90 13.54
N HIS A 41 23.47 -8.84 13.21
CA HIS A 41 23.16 -8.38 11.84
C HIS A 41 22.57 -9.43 10.89
N LYS A 42 22.01 -10.53 11.41
CA LYS A 42 21.41 -11.58 10.56
C LYS A 42 20.00 -11.26 10.10
N GLU A 43 19.31 -10.33 10.76
CA GLU A 43 17.98 -9.89 10.38
C GLU A 43 18.05 -8.80 9.33
N LEU A 44 17.04 -8.74 8.45
CA LEU A 44 16.92 -7.64 7.50
C LEU A 44 16.42 -6.39 8.23
N GLY A 45 17.15 -5.29 8.12
CA GLY A 45 16.82 -4.03 8.78
C GLY A 45 17.94 -3.00 8.70
N THR A 46 17.72 -1.85 9.33
CA THR A 46 18.68 -0.73 9.36
C THR A 46 18.69 -0.06 10.73
N ASP A 47 19.88 0.30 11.23
CA ASP A 47 20.08 0.97 12.52
C ASP A 47 20.71 2.36 12.31
N ALA A 48 20.05 3.42 12.80
CA ALA A 48 20.53 4.78 12.64
C ALA A 48 21.81 5.11 13.43
N VAL A 49 22.03 4.46 14.58
CA VAL A 49 23.25 4.62 15.37
C VAL A 49 24.43 4.00 14.64
N GLU A 50 24.23 2.87 13.97
CA GLU A 50 25.25 2.27 13.13
C GLU A 50 25.57 3.11 11.89
N VAL A 51 24.54 3.68 11.24
CA VAL A 51 24.77 4.61 10.12
C VAL A 51 25.52 5.85 10.60
N PHE A 52 25.19 6.41 11.77
CA PHE A 52 25.92 7.50 12.39
C PHE A 52 27.39 7.14 12.63
N ASN A 53 27.65 5.97 13.23
CA ASN A 53 29.01 5.48 13.47
C ASN A 53 29.77 5.25 12.15
N ALA A 54 29.09 4.76 11.12
CA ALA A 54 29.66 4.61 9.79
C ALA A 54 30.06 5.98 9.22
N ILE A 55 29.20 7.01 9.34
CA ILE A 55 29.51 8.39 8.93
C ILE A 55 30.75 8.91 9.66
N GLU A 56 30.76 8.81 10.99
CA GLU A 56 31.90 9.26 11.80
C GLU A 56 33.21 8.54 11.43
N SER A 57 33.14 7.26 11.06
CA SER A 57 34.33 6.46 10.71
C SER A 57 35.02 6.91 9.41
N VAL A 58 34.28 7.56 8.50
CA VAL A 58 34.79 7.99 7.19
C VAL A 58 34.62 9.48 6.93
N TYR A 59 34.22 10.26 7.94
CA TYR A 59 33.98 11.68 7.77
C TYR A 59 35.20 12.42 7.22
N SER A 60 34.96 13.35 6.30
CA SER A 60 35.97 14.30 5.83
C SER A 60 35.32 15.65 5.49
N ASP A 61 36.09 16.73 5.56
CA ASP A 61 35.62 18.08 5.21
C ASP A 61 35.30 18.21 3.71
N ASP A 62 35.87 17.35 2.86
CA ASP A 62 35.56 17.29 1.44
C ASP A 62 34.17 16.66 1.17
N GLY A 63 33.64 15.94 2.17
CA GLY A 63 32.27 15.46 2.22
C GLY A 63 32.10 13.95 2.27
N VAL A 64 30.85 13.53 2.45
CA VAL A 64 30.43 12.12 2.52
C VAL A 64 29.16 11.94 1.69
N ILE A 65 29.13 10.91 0.84
CA ILE A 65 27.94 10.55 0.03
C ILE A 65 27.36 9.23 0.53
N ILE A 66 26.07 9.25 0.86
CA ILE A 66 25.32 8.08 1.32
C ILE A 66 24.47 7.52 0.18
N PHE A 67 24.67 6.24 -0.12
CA PHE A 67 23.87 5.42 -1.02
C PHE A 67 22.95 4.51 -0.21
N CYS A 68 21.67 4.48 -0.57
CA CYS A 68 20.65 3.67 0.10
C CYS A 68 19.98 2.71 -0.89
N ASP A 69 19.63 1.51 -0.45
CA ASP A 69 18.95 0.52 -1.28
C ASP A 69 17.42 0.70 -1.32
N LEU A 70 16.80 0.86 -0.16
CA LEU A 70 15.37 0.80 0.09
C LEU A 70 14.95 1.85 1.13
N GLY A 71 13.63 2.00 1.34
CA GLY A 71 13.05 3.08 2.13
C GLY A 71 13.56 3.22 3.57
N SER A 72 13.78 2.12 4.32
CA SER A 72 14.27 2.24 5.70
C SER A 72 15.72 2.74 5.78
N ALA A 73 16.56 2.42 4.79
CA ALA A 73 17.94 2.91 4.71
C ALA A 73 17.97 4.44 4.56
N LEU A 74 17.02 5.01 3.81
CA LEU A 74 16.84 6.46 3.70
C LEU A 74 16.48 7.07 5.06
N ILE A 75 15.48 6.51 5.75
CA ILE A 75 15.02 7.02 7.06
C ILE A 75 16.12 6.92 8.12
N SER A 76 16.81 5.77 8.21
CA SER A 76 17.93 5.58 9.14
C SER A 76 19.08 6.54 8.85
N SER A 77 19.34 6.84 7.57
CA SER A 77 20.36 7.82 7.18
C SER A 77 19.96 9.25 7.53
N GLU A 78 18.70 9.63 7.36
CA GLU A 78 18.20 10.95 7.80
C GLU A 78 18.29 11.12 9.33
N LEU A 79 17.94 10.07 10.08
CA LEU A 79 18.08 10.08 11.53
C LEU A 79 19.56 10.19 11.94
N ALA A 80 20.45 9.44 11.29
CA ALA A 80 21.89 9.54 11.52
C ALA A 80 22.44 10.94 11.20
N LEU A 81 21.97 11.58 10.12
CA LEU A 81 22.33 12.95 9.78
C LEU A 81 21.89 13.95 10.88
N SER A 82 20.73 13.74 11.48
CA SER A 82 20.22 14.58 12.58
C SER A 82 21.02 14.43 13.88
N MET A 83 21.82 13.36 14.00
CA MET A 83 22.71 13.11 15.15
C MET A 83 24.08 13.78 14.98
N LEU A 84 24.43 14.24 13.77
CA LEU A 84 25.68 14.94 13.51
C LEU A 84 25.63 16.40 13.97
N ASP A 85 26.80 16.95 14.28
CA ASP A 85 26.95 18.39 14.47
C ASP A 85 26.59 19.16 13.19
N GLU A 86 26.07 20.38 13.33
CA GLU A 86 25.53 21.19 12.23
C GLU A 86 26.57 21.49 11.13
N GLU A 87 27.85 21.64 11.50
CA GLU A 87 28.95 21.78 10.54
C GLU A 87 29.21 20.50 9.76
N LYS A 88 29.17 19.34 10.43
CA LYS A 88 29.38 18.04 9.78
C LYS A 88 28.23 17.70 8.85
N SER A 89 26.99 17.90 9.28
CA SER A 89 25.79 17.58 8.50
C SER A 89 25.76 18.28 7.14
N LYS A 90 26.30 19.51 7.03
CA LYS A 90 26.38 20.25 5.76
C LYS A 90 27.26 19.57 4.70
N ASN A 91 28.23 18.78 5.14
CA ASN A 91 29.19 18.08 4.28
C ASN A 91 28.75 16.64 3.94
N VAL A 92 27.62 16.16 4.49
CA VAL A 92 27.09 14.83 4.21
C VAL A 92 25.86 14.94 3.30
N ARG A 93 25.86 14.22 2.18
CA ARG A 93 24.78 14.24 1.18
C ARG A 93 24.28 12.83 0.90
N MET A 94 22.96 12.70 0.76
CA MET A 94 22.34 11.48 0.24
C MET A 94 22.16 11.62 -1.27
N THR A 95 22.25 10.52 -2.01
CA THR A 95 22.05 10.49 -3.47
C THR A 95 20.99 9.47 -3.88
N SER A 96 20.26 9.79 -4.95
CA SER A 96 19.32 8.87 -5.61
C SER A 96 19.98 8.05 -6.72
N ALA A 97 21.29 8.17 -6.90
CA ALA A 97 22.03 7.41 -7.89
C ALA A 97 21.91 5.89 -7.66
N PRO A 98 21.97 5.06 -8.72
CA PRO A 98 21.93 3.61 -8.60
C PRO A 98 22.97 3.08 -7.60
N PHE A 99 22.55 2.15 -6.74
CA PHE A 99 23.32 1.69 -5.58
C PHE A 99 24.73 1.19 -5.93
N ILE A 100 24.90 0.48 -7.06
CA ILE A 100 26.22 -0.06 -7.47
C ILE A 100 26.88 0.83 -8.51
N GLU A 101 26.20 1.14 -9.62
CA GLU A 101 26.79 1.90 -10.73
C GLU A 101 27.13 3.33 -10.31
N GLY A 102 26.24 3.95 -9.54
CA GLY A 102 26.48 5.26 -8.95
C GLY A 102 27.64 5.22 -7.97
N GLY A 103 27.75 4.17 -7.15
CA GLY A 103 28.85 4.00 -6.22
C GLY A 103 30.22 3.85 -6.90
N ILE A 104 30.29 3.10 -8.02
CA ILE A 104 31.50 2.98 -8.85
C ILE A 104 31.89 4.35 -9.43
N ASN A 105 30.93 5.06 -10.02
CA ASN A 105 31.17 6.39 -10.56
C ASN A 105 31.63 7.35 -9.46
N ALA A 106 30.95 7.38 -8.31
CA ALA A 106 31.30 8.24 -7.19
C ALA A 106 32.73 8.01 -6.71
N ALA A 107 33.13 6.74 -6.58
CA ALA A 107 34.47 6.37 -6.15
C ALA A 107 35.55 6.85 -7.13
N ILE A 108 35.31 6.73 -8.44
CA ILE A 108 36.21 7.24 -9.47
C ILE A 108 36.26 8.76 -9.44
N GLN A 109 35.11 9.45 -9.42
CA GLN A 109 35.07 10.91 -9.47
C GLN A 109 35.67 11.55 -8.22
N SER A 110 35.41 10.98 -7.04
CA SER A 110 36.07 11.39 -5.78
C SER A 110 37.58 11.20 -5.86
N SER A 111 38.06 10.10 -6.46
CA SER A 111 39.50 9.85 -6.66
C SER A 111 40.20 10.87 -7.58
N LEU A 112 39.42 11.51 -8.47
CA LEU A 112 39.89 12.56 -9.36
C LEU A 112 39.82 13.96 -8.73
N GLY A 113 39.37 14.07 -7.48
CA GLY A 113 39.30 15.34 -6.75
C GLY A 113 38.13 16.25 -7.16
N LYS A 114 37.08 15.70 -7.78
CA LYS A 114 35.85 16.45 -8.06
C LYS A 114 35.13 16.84 -6.77
N ASN A 115 34.37 17.94 -6.83
CA ASN A 115 33.56 18.37 -5.68
C ASN A 115 32.29 17.52 -5.52
N ILE A 116 31.64 17.61 -4.35
CA ILE A 116 30.52 16.72 -4.00
C ILE A 116 29.35 16.79 -4.97
N ASP A 117 29.04 17.96 -5.51
CA ASP A 117 27.94 18.16 -6.46
C ASP A 117 28.27 17.51 -7.81
N GLU A 118 29.51 17.67 -8.29
CA GLU A 118 29.99 17.02 -9.51
C GLU A 118 30.00 15.48 -9.36
N VAL A 119 30.41 14.97 -8.20
CA VAL A 119 30.41 13.52 -7.92
C VAL A 119 28.97 12.97 -7.91
N ILE A 120 28.02 13.67 -7.31
CA ILE A 120 26.61 13.27 -7.30
C ILE A 120 26.02 13.27 -8.72
N ASN A 121 26.25 14.34 -9.50
CA ASN A 121 25.74 14.45 -10.87
C ASN A 121 26.24 13.29 -11.77
N GLU A 122 27.53 12.98 -11.73
CA GLU A 122 28.11 11.87 -12.48
C GLU A 122 27.61 10.49 -12.01
N SER A 123 27.24 10.38 -10.73
CA SER A 123 26.63 9.16 -10.18
C SER A 123 25.21 8.97 -10.69
N LEU A 124 24.44 10.04 -10.87
CA LEU A 124 23.07 10.00 -11.38
C LEU A 124 23.02 9.58 -12.86
N GLU A 125 24.01 10.00 -13.65
CA GLU A 125 24.15 9.62 -15.07
C GLU A 125 24.61 8.16 -15.28
N SER A 126 24.94 7.43 -14.22
CA SER A 126 25.48 6.06 -14.30
C SER A 126 24.51 5.03 -14.92
N LEU A 127 23.21 5.33 -14.96
CA LEU A 127 22.19 4.46 -15.56
C LEU A 127 22.03 4.65 -17.08
N THR A 128 22.44 5.81 -17.60
CA THR A 128 22.27 6.21 -19.01
C THR A 128 22.81 5.17 -20.01
N PRO A 129 23.99 4.53 -19.79
CA PRO A 129 24.48 3.48 -20.69
C PRO A 129 23.60 2.23 -20.73
N LYS A 130 23.01 1.82 -19.59
CA LYS A 130 22.13 0.65 -19.53
C LYS A 130 20.82 0.91 -20.25
N ILE A 131 20.19 2.07 -20.00
CA ILE A 131 18.97 2.53 -20.68
C ILE A 131 19.18 2.50 -22.19
N SER A 132 20.29 3.08 -22.65
CA SER A 132 20.67 3.11 -24.06
C SER A 132 20.84 1.70 -24.64
N TYR A 133 21.45 0.78 -23.88
CA TYR A 133 21.69 -0.60 -24.31
C TYR A 133 20.41 -1.42 -24.45
N VAL A 134 19.49 -1.31 -23.48
CA VAL A 134 18.20 -2.03 -23.52
C VAL A 134 17.14 -1.31 -24.36
N LYS A 135 17.45 -0.11 -24.86
CA LYS A 135 16.58 0.77 -25.67
C LYS A 135 15.32 1.23 -24.95
N ASP A 136 15.45 1.44 -23.64
CA ASP A 136 14.39 2.03 -22.83
C ASP A 136 14.19 3.50 -23.23
N LYS A 137 12.94 3.91 -23.43
CA LYS A 137 12.59 5.30 -23.79
C LYS A 137 12.31 6.11 -22.51
N PHE A 138 13.36 6.40 -21.75
CA PHE A 138 13.29 7.33 -20.62
C PHE A 138 14.27 8.49 -20.82
N ASP A 139 13.81 9.72 -20.65
CA ASP A 139 14.64 10.91 -20.66
C ASP A 139 15.03 11.22 -19.21
N TYR A 140 16.31 11.01 -18.87
CA TYR A 140 16.84 11.17 -17.51
C TYR A 140 17.58 12.49 -17.32
N SER A 141 17.46 13.44 -18.26
CA SER A 141 18.14 14.73 -18.15
C SER A 141 17.66 15.48 -16.90
N ILE A 142 18.49 15.47 -15.86
CA ILE A 142 18.28 16.27 -14.64
C ILE A 142 18.51 17.73 -15.03
N ASN A 143 17.43 18.41 -15.41
CA ASN A 143 17.43 19.86 -15.53
C ASN A 143 17.47 20.46 -14.11
N ASN A 144 18.66 20.87 -13.67
CA ASN A 144 18.95 21.60 -12.43
C ASN A 144 18.34 23.02 -12.35
N ASN A 145 17.18 23.27 -12.98
CA ASN A 145 16.58 24.61 -13.08
C ASN A 145 15.37 24.86 -12.17
N ASP A 146 14.92 23.89 -11.36
CA ASP A 146 13.84 24.13 -10.40
C ASP A 146 14.38 24.47 -9.00
N LEU A 147 15.08 25.60 -8.90
CA LEU A 147 15.19 26.32 -7.63
C LEU A 147 13.79 26.89 -7.31
N LEU A 148 13.13 26.29 -6.33
CA LEU A 148 11.77 26.63 -5.86
C LEU A 148 11.67 28.01 -5.18
N ASP A 149 12.79 28.71 -4.98
CA ASP A 149 12.85 30.02 -4.32
C ASP A 149 12.25 31.17 -5.16
N ASP A 150 12.05 30.97 -6.48
CA ASP A 150 11.54 31.99 -7.41
C ASP A 150 10.05 31.81 -7.81
N ILE A 151 9.31 30.87 -7.21
CA ILE A 151 7.88 30.72 -7.52
C ILE A 151 7.07 31.81 -6.79
N GLU A 152 6.74 32.89 -7.50
CA GLU A 152 5.72 33.83 -7.02
C GLU A 152 4.33 33.16 -7.03
N PHE A 153 3.85 32.75 -5.86
CA PHE A 153 2.51 32.14 -5.67
C PHE A 153 1.33 33.12 -5.84
N LYS A 154 1.51 34.29 -6.46
CA LYS A 154 0.47 35.34 -6.59
C LYS A 154 -0.80 34.87 -7.30
N ASP A 155 -0.66 33.96 -8.26
CA ASP A 155 -1.78 33.41 -9.04
C ASP A 155 -2.29 32.06 -8.52
N TYR A 156 -1.81 31.60 -7.35
CA TYR A 156 -2.22 30.32 -6.77
C TYR A 156 -3.35 30.54 -5.77
N VAL A 157 -4.31 29.62 -5.76
CA VAL A 157 -5.27 29.52 -4.66
C VAL A 157 -4.50 28.99 -3.45
N LYS A 158 -4.49 29.77 -2.36
CA LYS A 158 -3.79 29.44 -1.13
C LYS A 158 -4.78 28.96 -0.05
N GLY A 159 -4.47 27.84 0.59
CA GLY A 159 -5.18 27.34 1.77
C GLY A 159 -4.22 27.08 2.93
N GLU A 160 -4.68 27.33 4.15
CA GLU A 160 -3.93 27.01 5.38
C GLU A 160 -4.71 26.00 6.22
N TYR A 161 -4.05 24.91 6.60
CA TYR A 161 -4.71 23.76 7.20
C TYR A 161 -3.96 23.25 8.42
N LYS A 162 -4.66 23.12 9.54
CA LYS A 162 -4.12 22.48 10.74
C LYS A 162 -4.30 20.97 10.65
N ILE A 163 -3.25 20.22 10.90
CA ILE A 163 -3.27 18.76 10.88
C ILE A 163 -3.90 18.24 12.17
N LEU A 164 -5.02 17.51 12.04
CA LEU A 164 -5.75 16.93 13.16
C LEU A 164 -5.68 15.39 13.20
N LEU A 165 -4.83 14.79 12.37
CA LEU A 165 -4.60 13.34 12.30
C LEU A 165 -3.75 12.88 13.48
N GLU A 166 -4.23 11.95 14.30
CA GLU A 166 -3.55 11.56 15.56
C GLU A 166 -2.17 10.94 15.31
N ASN A 167 -1.99 10.31 14.15
CA ASN A 167 -0.72 9.78 13.68
C ASN A 167 -0.05 10.70 12.63
N GLY A 168 -0.38 11.99 12.56
CA GLY A 168 0.22 12.91 11.59
C GLY A 168 0.01 12.49 10.12
N PHE A 169 0.87 12.99 9.23
CA PHE A 169 0.83 12.74 7.79
C PHE A 169 1.82 11.61 7.42
N HIS A 170 1.54 10.40 7.91
CA HIS A 170 2.30 9.19 7.56
C HIS A 170 1.93 8.63 6.17
N ALA A 171 2.44 7.45 5.82
CA ALA A 171 2.31 6.83 4.49
C ALA A 171 0.88 6.86 3.91
N ARG A 172 -0.16 6.65 4.74
CA ARG A 172 -1.56 6.63 4.30
C ARG A 172 -2.12 8.02 3.96
N PRO A 173 -2.09 9.04 4.84
CA PRO A 173 -2.49 10.40 4.46
C PRO A 173 -1.64 11.00 3.33
N VAL A 174 -0.33 10.74 3.31
CA VAL A 174 0.56 11.18 2.21
C VAL A 174 0.11 10.55 0.90
N PHE A 175 -0.13 9.23 0.87
CA PHE A 175 -0.59 8.55 -0.34
C PHE A 175 -1.95 9.09 -0.82
N MET A 176 -2.89 9.34 0.08
CA MET A 176 -4.19 9.93 -0.25
C MET A 176 -4.04 11.36 -0.81
N PHE A 177 -3.13 12.16 -0.26
CA PHE A 177 -2.86 13.50 -0.75
C PHE A 177 -2.23 13.51 -2.15
N ILE A 178 -1.22 12.67 -2.37
CA ILE A 178 -0.59 12.50 -3.69
C ILE A 178 -1.62 12.04 -4.72
N ASN A 179 -2.57 11.19 -4.33
CA ASN A 179 -3.64 10.74 -5.21
C ASN A 179 -4.63 11.87 -5.58
N ILE A 180 -4.95 12.79 -4.65
CA ILE A 180 -5.75 13.99 -4.96
C ILE A 180 -5.06 14.80 -6.08
N ILE A 181 -3.73 14.91 -6.01
CA ILE A 181 -2.95 15.75 -6.92
C ILE A 181 -2.74 15.09 -8.27
N ALA A 182 -2.44 13.79 -8.29
CA ALA A 182 -2.30 13.01 -9.51
C ALA A 182 -3.58 13.01 -10.38
N ASN A 183 -4.75 13.14 -9.74
CA ASN A 183 -6.05 13.26 -10.42
C ASN A 183 -6.48 14.71 -10.66
N SER A 184 -5.65 15.69 -10.29
CA SER A 184 -5.95 17.10 -10.52
C SER A 184 -5.33 17.60 -11.82
N LYS A 185 -5.92 18.66 -12.38
CA LYS A 185 -5.32 19.45 -13.47
C LYS A 185 -4.53 20.64 -12.93
N SER A 186 -4.25 20.63 -11.63
CA SER A 186 -3.61 21.72 -10.92
C SER A 186 -2.17 21.38 -10.60
N LYS A 187 -1.30 22.39 -10.70
CA LYS A 187 0.02 22.33 -10.07
C LYS A 187 -0.16 22.62 -8.59
N VAL A 188 0.33 21.74 -7.74
CA VAL A 188 0.10 21.79 -6.29
C VAL A 188 1.42 21.77 -5.54
N PHE A 189 1.58 22.71 -4.61
CA PHE A 189 2.71 22.79 -3.71
C PHE A 189 2.21 22.76 -2.26
N ILE A 190 3.01 22.18 -1.37
CA ILE A 190 2.72 22.09 0.06
C ILE A 190 3.95 22.56 0.86
N SER A 191 3.74 23.31 1.94
CA SER A 191 4.81 23.74 2.86
C SER A 191 4.40 23.55 4.31
N ASN A 192 5.36 23.32 5.21
CA ASN A 192 5.10 23.23 6.65
C ASN A 192 5.43 24.56 7.32
N LYS A 193 4.40 25.34 7.63
CA LYS A 193 4.52 26.67 8.25
C LYS A 193 5.01 26.58 9.69
N THR A 194 4.54 25.58 10.44
CA THR A 194 4.95 25.37 11.84
C THR A 194 6.44 25.08 11.95
N LYS A 195 6.98 24.27 11.01
CA LYS A 195 8.39 23.84 11.02
C LYS A 195 9.29 24.66 10.07
N HIS A 196 8.79 25.76 9.52
CA HIS A 196 9.50 26.63 8.58
C HIS A 196 10.12 25.89 7.38
N LYS A 197 9.45 24.83 6.88
CA LYS A 197 9.92 24.10 5.70
C LYS A 197 9.36 24.73 4.42
N PRO A 198 10.18 24.92 3.38
CA PRO A 198 9.76 25.60 2.17
C PRO A 198 8.70 24.81 1.39
N PRO A 199 7.94 25.46 0.49
CA PRO A 199 7.02 24.78 -0.41
C PRO A 199 7.75 23.76 -1.29
N VAL A 200 7.23 22.53 -1.33
CA VAL A 200 7.69 21.47 -2.23
C VAL A 200 6.57 21.08 -3.18
N SER A 201 6.93 20.58 -4.36
CA SER A 201 5.95 19.99 -5.27
C SER A 201 5.26 18.81 -4.59
N ALA A 202 3.93 18.81 -4.64
CA ALA A 202 3.09 17.83 -3.99
C ALA A 202 2.79 16.63 -4.93
N ASP A 203 3.55 16.47 -6.02
CA ASP A 203 3.52 15.31 -6.93
C ASP A 203 4.40 14.14 -6.44
N SER A 204 5.13 14.32 -5.33
CA SER A 204 6.13 13.37 -4.86
C SER A 204 5.90 13.00 -3.40
N ILE A 205 5.61 11.71 -3.17
CA ILE A 205 5.49 11.11 -1.83
C ILE A 205 6.72 11.45 -0.98
N THR A 206 7.91 11.32 -1.55
CA THR A 206 9.18 11.60 -0.85
C THR A 206 9.27 13.06 -0.43
N LYS A 207 9.01 14.02 -1.32
CA LYS A 207 9.07 15.45 -0.99
C LYS A 207 8.06 15.83 0.09
N VAL A 208 6.83 15.32 0.01
CA VAL A 208 5.79 15.57 1.01
C VAL A 208 6.14 14.91 2.35
N THR A 209 6.72 13.71 2.35
CA THR A 209 7.15 13.02 3.58
C THR A 209 8.28 13.79 4.27
N LEU A 210 9.21 14.35 3.50
CA LEU A 210 10.30 15.20 4.00
C LEU A 210 9.83 16.49 4.68
N LEU A 211 8.55 16.88 4.53
CA LEU A 211 7.97 17.97 5.30
C LEU A 211 7.75 17.60 6.78
N ASN A 212 7.90 16.32 7.15
CA ASN A 212 7.72 15.77 8.50
C ASN A 212 6.48 16.34 9.19
N ILE A 213 5.32 16.12 8.56
CA ILE A 213 4.05 16.73 8.95
C ILE A 213 3.44 15.94 10.12
N GLU A 214 3.32 16.57 11.28
CA GLU A 214 2.85 15.94 12.52
C GLU A 214 1.50 16.50 12.98
N TYR A 215 0.88 15.84 13.98
CA TYR A 215 -0.34 16.34 14.61
C TYR A 215 -0.14 17.77 15.15
N GLY A 216 -1.03 18.67 14.76
CA GLY A 216 -1.01 20.06 15.18
C GLY A 216 -0.19 21.00 14.30
N ASP A 217 0.58 20.48 13.33
CA ASP A 217 1.28 21.31 12.34
C ASP A 217 0.28 22.10 11.48
N VAL A 218 0.73 23.26 10.99
CA VAL A 218 -0.01 24.11 10.06
C VAL A 218 0.67 24.03 8.70
N MET A 219 -0.08 23.56 7.72
CA MET A 219 0.38 23.40 6.34
C MET A 219 -0.18 24.51 5.47
N GLU A 220 0.63 25.04 4.56
CA GLU A 220 0.16 25.93 3.49
C GLU A 220 0.15 25.15 2.16
N ILE A 221 -0.98 25.16 1.48
CA ILE A 221 -1.18 24.54 0.16
C ILE A 221 -1.37 25.63 -0.87
N TYR A 222 -0.71 25.48 -2.01
CA TYR A 222 -0.83 26.37 -3.16
C TYR A 222 -1.24 25.54 -4.37
N ALA A 223 -2.40 25.84 -4.96
CA ALA A 223 -2.87 25.16 -6.17
C ALA A 223 -3.11 26.15 -7.31
N LYS A 224 -2.68 25.81 -8.53
CA LYS A 224 -2.95 26.59 -9.76
C LYS A 224 -3.39 25.67 -10.88
N GLY A 225 -4.63 25.83 -11.32
CA GLY A 225 -5.26 25.01 -12.36
C GLY A 225 -6.78 25.15 -12.34
N ALA A 226 -7.45 24.41 -13.22
CA ALA A 226 -8.91 24.49 -13.41
C ALA A 226 -9.73 23.98 -12.21
N ASP A 227 -9.09 23.19 -11.33
CA ASP A 227 -9.66 22.50 -10.18
C ASP A 227 -8.94 22.85 -8.86
N ALA A 228 -8.27 24.00 -8.82
CA ALA A 228 -7.43 24.41 -7.68
C ALA A 228 -8.21 24.50 -6.35
N GLU A 229 -9.43 25.07 -6.37
CA GLU A 229 -10.28 25.16 -5.17
C GLU A 229 -10.72 23.77 -4.69
N GLU A 230 -11.06 22.86 -5.61
CA GLU A 230 -11.47 21.48 -5.29
C GLU A 230 -10.33 20.68 -4.66
N VAL A 231 -9.08 20.87 -5.11
CA VAL A 231 -7.90 20.25 -4.51
C VAL A 231 -7.75 20.68 -3.04
N LEU A 232 -7.95 21.97 -2.76
CA LEU A 232 -7.87 22.53 -1.41
C LEU A 232 -8.97 21.99 -0.50
N GLU A 233 -10.22 21.92 -0.97
CA GLU A 233 -11.33 21.32 -0.23
C GLU A 233 -11.10 19.84 0.11
N ARG A 234 -10.58 19.06 -0.85
CA ARG A 234 -10.25 17.65 -0.65
C ARG A 234 -9.10 17.46 0.34
N PHE A 235 -8.09 18.33 0.29
CA PHE A 235 -7.02 18.33 1.28
C PHE A 235 -7.53 18.68 2.68
N GLU A 236 -8.42 19.68 2.80
CA GLU A 236 -9.04 20.03 4.07
C GLU A 236 -9.80 18.85 4.70
N TYR A 237 -10.55 18.12 3.88
CA TYR A 237 -11.24 16.91 4.31
C TYR A 237 -10.25 15.84 4.83
N LEU A 238 -9.13 15.67 4.13
CA LEU A 238 -8.05 14.73 4.47
C LEU A 238 -7.28 15.13 5.76
N VAL A 239 -7.15 16.40 6.09
CA VAL A 239 -6.34 16.79 7.28
C VAL A 239 -7.15 16.85 8.57
N ASN A 240 -8.48 16.93 8.45
CA ASN A 240 -9.42 17.05 9.56
C ASN A 240 -9.80 15.70 10.20
N GLY A 241 -9.16 14.60 9.82
CA GLY A 241 -9.34 13.30 10.47
C GLY A 241 -10.76 12.72 10.38
N LYS A 242 -11.60 13.23 9.47
CA LYS A 242 -12.98 12.75 9.31
C LYS A 242 -13.07 11.29 8.82
N PHE A 243 -11.95 10.69 8.38
CA PHE A 243 -11.81 9.27 8.03
C PHE A 243 -11.07 8.45 9.10
N GLU A 244 -10.45 9.08 10.10
CA GLU A 244 -9.83 8.41 11.24
C GLU A 244 -10.91 8.16 12.31
N THR A 245 -11.57 7.00 12.25
CA THR A 245 -12.34 6.53 13.38
C THR A 245 -11.39 6.13 14.52
N LYS A 246 -11.46 6.86 15.64
CA LYS A 246 -10.82 6.48 16.90
C LYS A 246 -11.26 5.09 17.32
N TYR A 247 -10.39 4.10 17.23
CA TYR A 247 -10.55 2.84 17.95
C TYR A 247 -9.32 2.56 18.79
N LYS A 248 -9.49 2.75 20.11
CA LYS A 248 -8.54 2.34 21.13
C LYS A 248 -8.18 0.88 20.95
N THR A 249 -6.90 0.61 20.82
CA THR A 249 -6.29 -0.71 20.92
C THR A 249 -6.56 -1.27 22.32
N GLN A 250 -7.66 -2.00 22.49
CA GLN A 250 -7.74 -3.00 23.55
C GLN A 250 -7.20 -4.29 22.96
N GLN A 251 -5.94 -4.58 23.26
CA GLN A 251 -5.44 -5.95 23.30
C GLN A 251 -6.33 -6.73 24.28
N SER A 252 -7.34 -7.42 23.77
CA SER A 252 -7.95 -8.52 24.51
C SER A 252 -6.92 -9.65 24.51
N LYS A 253 -6.38 -9.92 25.69
CA LYS A 253 -5.62 -11.14 25.98
C LYS A 253 -6.53 -12.33 25.66
N ASP A 254 -6.33 -12.96 24.50
CA ASP A 254 -6.90 -14.28 24.23
C ASP A 254 -6.15 -15.31 25.09
N LYS A 255 -6.72 -15.54 26.28
CA LYS A 255 -6.71 -16.84 26.92
C LYS A 255 -8.16 -17.31 26.89
N ASP A 256 -8.47 -18.26 26.03
CA ASP A 256 -9.01 -19.54 26.45
C ASP A 256 -9.04 -20.52 25.27
N ILE A 257 -8.23 -21.56 25.43
CA ILE A 257 -8.16 -22.75 24.59
C ILE A 257 -9.28 -23.65 25.10
N GLU A 258 -10.47 -23.53 24.53
CA GLU A 258 -11.47 -24.61 24.43
C GLU A 258 -12.68 -24.08 23.61
N SER A 259 -12.91 -24.69 22.45
CA SER A 259 -13.94 -24.38 21.43
C SER A 259 -13.57 -23.28 20.40
N ASN A 260 -12.74 -23.61 19.41
CA ASN A 260 -12.23 -22.71 18.35
C ASN A 260 -13.32 -22.18 17.38
N TYR A 261 -14.20 -21.27 17.79
CA TYR A 261 -15.03 -20.46 16.89
C TYR A 261 -15.01 -18.98 17.32
N LYS A 262 -15.15 -18.05 16.38
CA LYS A 262 -15.26 -16.61 16.64
C LYS A 262 -16.64 -16.13 16.22
N VAL A 263 -17.43 -15.65 17.17
CA VAL A 263 -18.72 -15.01 16.90
C VAL A 263 -18.45 -13.61 16.36
N VAL A 264 -19.05 -13.29 15.21
CA VAL A 264 -18.87 -11.99 14.55
C VAL A 264 -20.17 -11.19 14.57
N CYS A 265 -21.30 -11.83 14.26
CA CYS A 265 -22.63 -11.24 14.40
C CYS A 265 -23.52 -12.15 15.24
N ASP A 266 -24.17 -11.57 16.24
CA ASP A 266 -25.03 -12.30 17.15
C ASP A 266 -26.39 -12.67 16.53
N GLY A 267 -26.94 -13.80 16.97
CA GLY A 267 -28.34 -14.14 16.77
C GLY A 267 -28.69 -15.59 17.10
N PHE A 268 -29.97 -15.92 16.91
CA PHE A 268 -30.56 -17.23 17.14
C PHE A 268 -31.31 -17.67 15.89
N VAL A 269 -30.77 -18.65 15.15
CA VAL A 269 -31.34 -19.13 13.89
C VAL A 269 -31.19 -20.64 13.76
N SER A 270 -32.10 -21.30 13.04
CA SER A 270 -32.00 -22.72 12.71
C SER A 270 -32.13 -22.93 11.21
N GLY A 271 -31.43 -23.92 10.69
CA GLY A 271 -31.53 -24.25 9.29
C GLY A 271 -30.62 -25.40 8.86
N LYS A 272 -30.80 -25.83 7.61
CA LYS A 272 -29.95 -26.83 6.98
C LYS A 272 -28.62 -26.21 6.58
N ALA A 273 -27.53 -26.81 7.05
CA ALA A 273 -26.19 -26.33 6.79
C ALA A 273 -25.73 -26.71 5.38
N THR A 274 -25.67 -25.76 4.47
CA THR A 274 -25.35 -25.99 3.06
C THR A 274 -24.01 -25.36 2.72
N TYR A 275 -23.06 -26.18 2.28
CA TYR A 275 -21.73 -25.72 1.88
C TYR A 275 -21.72 -25.25 0.43
N MET A 276 -21.15 -24.06 0.21
CA MET A 276 -20.91 -23.48 -1.11
C MET A 276 -19.45 -23.08 -1.24
N TYR A 277 -18.85 -23.46 -2.37
CA TYR A 277 -17.47 -23.14 -2.69
C TYR A 277 -17.44 -22.04 -3.76
N PHE A 278 -16.74 -20.94 -3.48
CA PHE A 278 -16.69 -19.75 -4.33
C PHE A 278 -15.35 -19.58 -5.06
N ASP A 279 -14.56 -20.64 -5.26
CA ASP A 279 -13.29 -20.47 -5.97
C ASP A 279 -13.50 -20.34 -7.48
N ILE A 280 -12.77 -19.40 -8.08
CA ILE A 280 -12.77 -19.16 -9.52
C ILE A 280 -11.50 -19.78 -10.11
N ASN A 281 -11.66 -20.93 -10.76
CA ASN A 281 -10.56 -21.54 -11.50
C ASN A 281 -10.40 -20.88 -12.87
N VAL A 282 -9.47 -19.93 -12.96
CA VAL A 282 -9.13 -19.23 -14.20
C VAL A 282 -8.08 -20.03 -14.97
N LYS A 283 -8.49 -20.64 -16.08
CA LYS A 283 -7.59 -21.35 -16.98
C LYS A 283 -6.73 -20.39 -17.79
N LYS A 284 -5.49 -20.81 -18.08
CA LYS A 284 -4.63 -20.10 -19.02
C LYS A 284 -5.13 -20.33 -20.43
N GLU A 285 -5.67 -19.27 -21.04
CA GLU A 285 -6.24 -19.31 -22.38
C GLU A 285 -5.60 -18.24 -23.26
N TYR A 286 -5.48 -18.56 -24.55
CA TYR A 286 -4.93 -17.67 -25.56
C TYR A 286 -6.06 -17.17 -26.47
N VAL A 287 -6.10 -15.86 -26.69
CA VAL A 287 -7.12 -15.21 -27.50
C VAL A 287 -6.58 -14.82 -28.88
N LYS A 288 -7.46 -14.83 -29.88
CA LYS A 288 -7.16 -14.39 -31.24
C LYS A 288 -7.52 -12.93 -31.47
N ASP A 289 -8.62 -12.49 -30.86
CA ASP A 289 -9.12 -11.13 -30.95
C ASP A 289 -8.72 -10.36 -29.69
N ILE A 290 -7.65 -9.56 -29.83
CA ILE A 290 -7.07 -8.78 -28.73
C ILE A 290 -8.00 -7.63 -28.35
N GLU A 291 -8.59 -6.95 -29.33
CA GLU A 291 -9.42 -5.78 -29.10
C GLU A 291 -10.74 -6.16 -28.42
N ALA A 292 -11.36 -7.26 -28.84
CA ALA A 292 -12.55 -7.78 -28.15
C ALA A 292 -12.26 -8.13 -26.68
N GLU A 293 -11.08 -8.68 -26.38
CA GLU A 293 -10.71 -9.05 -25.01
C GLU A 293 -10.36 -7.82 -24.15
N LYS A 294 -9.74 -6.79 -24.74
CA LYS A 294 -9.53 -5.47 -24.10
C LYS A 294 -10.86 -4.78 -23.78
N GLU A 295 -11.80 -4.79 -24.73
CA GLU A 295 -13.13 -4.21 -24.53
C GLU A 295 -13.92 -4.97 -23.44
N LYS A 296 -13.87 -6.30 -23.47
CA LYS A 296 -14.44 -7.16 -22.44
C LYS A 296 -13.88 -6.85 -21.05
N PHE A 297 -12.57 -6.63 -20.95
CA PHE A 297 -11.94 -6.22 -19.68
C PHE A 297 -12.41 -4.86 -19.20
N LYS A 298 -12.42 -3.87 -20.09
CA LYS A 298 -12.91 -2.52 -19.78
C LYS A 298 -14.35 -2.55 -19.26
N LEU A 299 -15.24 -3.27 -19.96
CA LEU A 299 -16.64 -3.42 -19.55
C LEU A 299 -16.78 -4.12 -18.20
N ALA A 300 -15.96 -5.13 -17.91
CA ALA A 300 -15.98 -5.80 -16.60
C ALA A 300 -15.63 -4.81 -15.47
N ILE A 301 -14.57 -4.01 -15.64
CA ILE A 301 -14.17 -2.99 -14.65
C ILE A 301 -15.26 -1.93 -14.47
N GLU A 302 -15.87 -1.45 -15.56
CA GLU A 302 -16.96 -0.47 -15.51
C GLU A 302 -18.19 -1.00 -14.76
N ASN A 303 -18.55 -2.27 -14.98
CA ASN A 303 -19.68 -2.88 -14.29
C ASN A 303 -19.40 -3.09 -12.80
N VAL A 304 -18.22 -3.59 -12.42
CA VAL A 304 -17.85 -3.71 -10.99
C VAL A 304 -17.84 -2.35 -10.30
N LYS A 305 -17.34 -1.30 -10.96
CA LYS A 305 -17.40 0.06 -10.43
C LYS A 305 -18.83 0.48 -10.14
N LYS A 306 -19.75 0.20 -11.07
CA LYS A 306 -21.17 0.52 -10.92
C LYS A 306 -21.77 -0.20 -9.72
N ASP A 307 -21.52 -1.51 -9.59
CA ASP A 307 -21.99 -2.32 -8.46
C ASP A 307 -21.48 -1.77 -7.12
N LEU A 308 -20.20 -1.44 -7.03
CA LEU A 308 -19.60 -0.85 -5.81
C LEU A 308 -20.21 0.51 -5.45
N LEU A 309 -20.53 1.35 -6.44
CA LEU A 309 -21.19 2.64 -6.22
C LEU A 309 -22.65 2.47 -5.76
N GLU A 310 -23.36 1.47 -6.29
CA GLU A 310 -24.71 1.13 -5.83
C GLU A 310 -24.69 0.61 -4.39
N GLN A 311 -23.77 -0.29 -4.06
CA GLN A 311 -23.57 -0.78 -2.70
C GLN A 311 -23.24 0.35 -1.72
N LYS A 312 -22.31 1.25 -2.09
CA LYS A 312 -21.98 2.46 -1.33
C LYS A 312 -23.23 3.28 -1.03
N SER A 313 -24.06 3.52 -2.04
CA SER A 313 -25.30 4.29 -1.91
C SER A 313 -26.32 3.65 -0.96
N ILE A 314 -26.41 2.31 -0.93
CA ILE A 314 -27.29 1.58 -0.01
C ILE A 314 -26.81 1.72 1.44
N ILE A 315 -25.50 1.59 1.66
CA ILE A 315 -24.85 1.69 2.98
C ILE A 315 -24.98 3.10 3.55
N GLU A 316 -24.74 4.13 2.72
CA GLU A 316 -24.91 5.53 3.11
C GLU A 316 -26.34 5.84 3.54
N LYS A 317 -27.34 5.35 2.79
CA LYS A 317 -28.77 5.55 3.12
C LYS A 317 -29.19 4.88 4.42
N LYS A 318 -28.55 3.76 4.79
CA LYS A 318 -28.82 3.04 6.05
C LYS A 318 -28.23 3.72 7.29
N LYS A 319 -27.55 4.88 7.14
CA LYS A 319 -26.94 5.66 8.26
C LYS A 319 -26.08 4.81 9.20
N LEU A 320 -25.28 3.91 8.63
CA LEU A 320 -24.30 3.16 9.41
C LEU A 320 -23.28 4.15 9.99
N GLN A 321 -23.09 4.10 11.32
CA GLN A 321 -22.53 5.19 12.12
C GLN A 321 -21.02 5.46 11.94
N ASN A 322 -20.31 4.76 11.05
CA ASN A 322 -18.85 4.65 11.14
C ASN A 322 -18.05 4.96 9.85
N ASN A 323 -18.55 5.77 8.91
CA ASN A 323 -17.77 6.17 7.73
C ASN A 323 -17.21 4.99 6.90
N GLU A 324 -17.85 3.82 6.98
CA GLU A 324 -17.44 2.57 6.31
C GLU A 324 -17.51 2.68 4.77
N TYR A 325 -18.24 3.68 4.24
CA TYR A 325 -18.30 3.98 2.81
C TYR A 325 -16.97 4.47 2.22
N LEU A 326 -16.05 5.03 3.02
CA LEU A 326 -14.74 5.50 2.55
C LEU A 326 -13.85 4.37 2.04
N ILE A 327 -14.12 3.13 2.43
CA ILE A 327 -13.35 1.98 1.97
C ILE A 327 -13.72 1.60 0.52
N PHE A 328 -14.94 1.91 0.07
CA PHE A 328 -15.33 1.76 -1.35
C PHE A 328 -14.51 2.67 -2.26
N GLU A 329 -14.11 3.86 -1.81
CA GLU A 329 -13.22 4.74 -2.57
C GLU A 329 -11.82 4.13 -2.72
N THR A 330 -11.37 3.37 -1.71
CA THR A 330 -10.11 2.61 -1.78
C THR A 330 -10.21 1.48 -2.80
N TYR A 331 -11.33 0.75 -2.87
CA TYR A 331 -11.52 -0.34 -3.84
C TYR A 331 -11.69 0.14 -5.26
N ILE A 332 -12.43 1.23 -5.45
CA ILE A 332 -12.51 1.90 -6.74
C ILE A 332 -11.10 2.34 -7.15
N SER A 333 -10.31 2.91 -6.24
CA SER A 333 -8.92 3.29 -6.54
C SER A 333 -8.03 2.09 -6.91
N MET A 334 -8.17 0.94 -6.23
CA MET A 334 -7.46 -0.29 -6.58
C MET A 334 -7.87 -0.86 -7.95
N LEU A 335 -9.16 -0.79 -8.29
CA LEU A 335 -9.66 -1.20 -9.61
C LEU A 335 -9.13 -0.32 -10.75
N PHE A 336 -8.82 0.94 -10.44
CA PHE A 336 -8.29 1.93 -11.38
C PHE A 336 -6.78 2.19 -11.20
N ASP A 337 -6.07 1.29 -10.53
CA ASP A 337 -4.61 1.41 -10.44
C ASP A 337 -4.01 1.28 -11.85
N ASP A 338 -3.48 2.40 -12.36
CA ASP A 338 -2.97 2.50 -13.73
C ASP A 338 -1.83 1.51 -13.99
N TYR A 339 -1.05 1.14 -12.97
CA TYR A 339 0.02 0.15 -13.11
C TYR A 339 -0.55 -1.25 -13.32
N ALA A 340 -1.45 -1.69 -12.44
CA ALA A 340 -2.12 -2.99 -12.56
C ALA A 340 -2.92 -3.09 -13.87
N LEU A 341 -3.65 -2.04 -14.24
CA LEU A 341 -4.39 -2.02 -15.50
C LEU A 341 -3.46 -2.10 -16.72
N LYS A 342 -2.36 -1.34 -16.74
CA LYS A 342 -1.36 -1.42 -17.83
C LYS A 342 -0.73 -2.80 -17.93
N GLU A 343 -0.41 -3.44 -16.82
CA GLU A 343 0.14 -4.80 -16.82
C GLU A 343 -0.86 -5.81 -17.39
N VAL A 344 -2.15 -5.69 -17.04
CA VAL A 344 -3.21 -6.52 -17.62
C VAL A 344 -3.34 -6.30 -19.12
N TYR A 345 -3.36 -5.05 -19.57
CA TYR A 345 -3.42 -4.73 -21.01
C TYR A 345 -2.19 -5.26 -21.77
N SER A 346 -0.98 -5.15 -21.20
CA SER A 346 0.25 -5.72 -21.78
C SER A 346 0.18 -7.26 -21.87
N LEU A 347 -0.35 -7.94 -20.86
CA LEU A 347 -0.52 -9.40 -20.92
C LEU A 347 -1.52 -9.83 -22.01
N ILE A 348 -2.59 -9.06 -22.21
CA ILE A 348 -3.57 -9.30 -23.29
C ILE A 348 -2.91 -9.04 -24.66
N GLU A 349 -2.16 -7.96 -24.81
CA GLU A 349 -1.57 -7.52 -26.08
C GLU A 349 -0.33 -8.32 -26.48
N ASP A 350 0.66 -8.40 -25.59
CA ASP A 350 1.98 -8.98 -25.87
C ASP A 350 1.98 -10.51 -25.77
N LYS A 351 1.22 -11.05 -24.81
CA LYS A 351 1.18 -12.50 -24.55
C LYS A 351 -0.07 -13.18 -25.11
N LYS A 352 -1.03 -12.40 -25.62
CA LYS A 352 -2.30 -12.89 -26.19
C LYS A 352 -3.10 -13.72 -25.19
N TYR A 353 -3.01 -13.40 -23.90
CA TYR A 353 -3.78 -14.08 -22.86
C TYR A 353 -5.21 -13.52 -22.78
N SER A 354 -6.15 -14.35 -22.33
CA SER A 354 -7.49 -13.85 -21.99
C SER A 354 -7.44 -12.79 -20.89
N ALA A 355 -8.42 -11.89 -20.85
CA ALA A 355 -8.56 -10.85 -19.84
C ALA A 355 -8.71 -11.48 -18.46
N ALA A 356 -9.51 -12.55 -18.35
CA ALA A 356 -9.70 -13.28 -17.09
C ALA A 356 -8.35 -13.80 -16.55
N TYR A 357 -7.55 -14.46 -17.40
CA TYR A 357 -6.26 -14.99 -16.98
C TYR A 357 -5.26 -13.88 -16.66
N SER A 358 -5.21 -12.83 -17.48
CA SER A 358 -4.31 -11.70 -17.30
C SER A 358 -4.57 -10.97 -15.99
N TYR A 359 -5.84 -10.63 -15.72
CA TYR A 359 -6.26 -9.98 -14.48
C TYR A 359 -6.00 -10.85 -13.25
N ASN A 360 -6.38 -12.13 -13.29
CA ASN A 360 -6.09 -13.07 -12.20
C ASN A 360 -4.58 -13.22 -11.92
N LYS A 361 -3.75 -13.20 -12.96
CA LYS A 361 -2.29 -13.30 -12.81
C LYS A 361 -1.70 -12.07 -12.13
N VAL A 362 -2.07 -10.87 -12.58
CA VAL A 362 -1.59 -9.60 -11.99
C VAL A 362 -2.02 -9.50 -10.52
N MET A 363 -3.29 -9.72 -10.23
CA MET A 363 -3.82 -9.66 -8.86
C MET A 363 -3.17 -10.70 -7.94
N ARG A 364 -2.93 -11.93 -8.42
CA ARG A 364 -2.22 -12.96 -7.63
C ARG A 364 -0.75 -12.64 -7.39
N ASN A 365 -0.08 -11.92 -8.30
CA ASN A 365 1.27 -11.44 -8.06
C ASN A 365 1.29 -10.36 -6.97
N ILE A 366 0.32 -9.44 -7.01
CA ILE A 366 0.10 -8.44 -5.97
C ILE A 366 -0.16 -9.11 -4.62
N PHE A 367 -0.95 -10.20 -4.57
CA PHE A 367 -1.17 -10.96 -3.33
C PHE A 367 0.11 -11.58 -2.77
N LYS A 368 0.97 -12.13 -3.62
CA LYS A 368 2.23 -12.72 -3.17
C LYS A 368 3.16 -11.69 -2.55
N SER A 369 3.16 -10.44 -3.03
CA SER A 369 3.90 -9.35 -2.38
C SER A 369 3.30 -8.91 -1.04
N PHE A 370 2.01 -9.17 -0.79
CA PHE A 370 1.39 -8.91 0.51
C PHE A 370 1.65 -10.02 1.53
N ASP A 371 1.74 -11.28 1.10
CA ASP A 371 2.03 -12.41 1.98
C ASP A 371 3.44 -12.34 2.61
N SER A 372 4.35 -11.54 2.04
CA SER A 372 5.69 -11.26 2.59
C SER A 372 5.74 -10.12 3.61
N LEU A 373 4.63 -9.43 3.86
CA LEU A 373 4.56 -8.31 4.82
C LEU A 373 3.97 -8.80 6.15
N ASP A 374 4.74 -8.65 7.24
CA ASP A 374 4.35 -9.15 8.57
C ASP A 374 3.49 -8.17 9.38
N ASP A 375 2.71 -7.35 8.69
CA ASP A 375 1.78 -6.41 9.31
C ASP A 375 0.38 -7.06 9.43
N GLY A 376 -0.13 -7.16 10.66
CA GLY A 376 -1.45 -7.68 10.96
C GLY A 376 -2.59 -6.97 10.22
N TYR A 377 -2.42 -5.68 9.88
CA TYR A 377 -3.41 -4.92 9.11
C TYR A 377 -3.48 -5.35 7.64
N ILE A 378 -2.34 -5.70 7.02
CA ILE A 378 -2.29 -6.18 5.63
C ILE A 378 -2.88 -7.59 5.52
N LYS A 379 -2.65 -8.43 6.53
CA LYS A 379 -3.27 -9.78 6.63
C LYS A 379 -4.79 -9.71 6.68
N GLU A 380 -5.37 -8.72 7.36
CA GLU A 380 -6.83 -8.53 7.41
C GLU A 380 -7.43 -7.97 6.11
N ARG A 381 -6.67 -7.15 5.37
CA ARG A 381 -7.06 -6.56 4.07
C ARG A 381 -6.96 -7.54 2.89
N LYS A 382 -6.34 -8.71 3.06
CA LYS A 382 -6.22 -9.72 1.98
C LYS A 382 -7.57 -10.11 1.38
N TYR A 383 -8.55 -10.42 2.25
CA TYR A 383 -9.88 -10.88 1.83
C TYR A 383 -10.67 -9.83 1.05
N ASP A 384 -10.40 -8.55 1.36
CA ASP A 384 -11.03 -7.42 0.68
C ASP A 384 -10.52 -7.27 -0.76
N VAL A 385 -9.22 -7.45 -0.99
CA VAL A 385 -8.65 -7.39 -2.35
C VAL A 385 -8.97 -8.68 -3.14
N GLU A 386 -9.10 -9.82 -2.46
CA GLU A 386 -9.64 -11.06 -3.05
C GLU A 386 -11.09 -10.88 -3.53
N ASP A 387 -11.92 -10.14 -2.81
CA ASP A 387 -13.30 -9.83 -3.24
C ASP A 387 -13.32 -9.01 -4.54
N ILE A 388 -12.46 -8.00 -4.67
CA ILE A 388 -12.33 -7.22 -5.91
C ILE A 388 -11.93 -8.13 -7.07
N LEU A 389 -10.94 -9.01 -6.86
CA LEU A 389 -10.54 -9.98 -7.87
C LEU A 389 -11.74 -10.82 -8.31
N TYR A 390 -12.49 -11.35 -7.34
CA TYR A 390 -13.65 -12.18 -7.57
C TYR A 390 -14.73 -11.46 -8.37
N GLN A 391 -15.05 -10.21 -8.03
CA GLN A 391 -16.07 -9.41 -8.71
C GLN A 391 -15.74 -9.16 -10.19
N VAL A 392 -14.50 -8.80 -10.50
CA VAL A 392 -14.08 -8.58 -11.90
C VAL A 392 -14.09 -9.90 -12.67
N LEU A 393 -13.62 -10.99 -12.07
CA LEU A 393 -13.67 -12.31 -12.70
C LEU A 393 -15.09 -12.79 -12.96
N LYS A 394 -16.04 -12.49 -12.08
CA LYS A 394 -17.47 -12.81 -12.28
C LYS A 394 -17.98 -12.23 -13.60
N TYR A 395 -17.66 -10.97 -13.90
CA TYR A 395 -18.03 -10.34 -15.18
C TYR A 395 -17.25 -10.93 -16.36
N LEU A 396 -15.93 -11.11 -16.22
CA LEU A 396 -15.07 -11.64 -17.28
C LEU A 396 -15.43 -13.07 -17.69
N LEU A 397 -15.92 -13.88 -16.75
CA LEU A 397 -16.31 -15.27 -16.97
C LEU A 397 -17.82 -15.46 -17.14
N ASN A 398 -18.59 -14.37 -17.07
CA ASN A 398 -20.06 -14.38 -17.11
C ASN A 398 -20.66 -15.36 -16.09
N MET A 399 -20.09 -15.40 -14.88
CA MET A 399 -20.51 -16.29 -13.82
C MET A 399 -21.79 -15.77 -13.17
N LYS A 400 -22.77 -16.66 -13.01
CA LYS A 400 -23.94 -16.45 -12.16
C LYS A 400 -23.73 -17.21 -10.86
N ILE A 401 -23.86 -16.53 -9.73
CA ILE A 401 -23.83 -17.17 -8.42
C ILE A 401 -25.25 -17.69 -8.17
N ASN A 402 -25.37 -19.01 -8.12
CA ASN A 402 -26.63 -19.66 -7.76
C ASN A 402 -26.56 -19.99 -6.28
N LEU A 403 -27.01 -19.05 -5.44
CA LEU A 403 -27.20 -19.32 -4.01
C LEU A 403 -28.27 -20.41 -3.83
N PRO A 404 -28.24 -21.17 -2.73
CA PRO A 404 -29.26 -22.17 -2.43
C PRO A 404 -30.66 -21.53 -2.48
N GLU A 405 -31.62 -22.17 -3.16
CA GLU A 405 -33.02 -21.73 -3.21
C GLU A 405 -33.86 -22.32 -2.07
N GLU A 406 -33.32 -23.28 -1.32
CA GLU A 406 -33.98 -23.89 -0.17
C GLU A 406 -34.24 -22.83 0.93
N ASP A 407 -35.39 -22.91 1.58
CA ASP A 407 -35.72 -22.12 2.76
C ASP A 407 -34.94 -22.61 3.98
N ASP A 408 -34.72 -21.70 4.94
CA ASP A 408 -34.05 -21.95 6.20
C ASP A 408 -32.64 -22.57 6.03
N VAL A 409 -31.79 -21.92 5.24
CA VAL A 409 -30.41 -22.35 4.99
C VAL A 409 -29.43 -21.65 5.93
N ILE A 410 -28.48 -22.41 6.47
CA ILE A 410 -27.26 -21.86 7.06
C ILE A 410 -26.12 -22.08 6.06
N LEU A 411 -25.62 -20.99 5.51
CA LEU A 411 -24.63 -21.01 4.45
C LEU A 411 -23.23 -21.24 5.03
N ILE A 412 -22.56 -22.33 4.63
CA ILE A 412 -21.16 -22.60 4.97
C ILE A 412 -20.28 -22.26 3.78
N VAL A 413 -19.22 -21.48 4.00
CA VAL A 413 -18.30 -21.02 2.94
C VAL A 413 -16.86 -21.05 3.42
N ASP A 414 -15.91 -21.09 2.50
CA ASP A 414 -14.48 -20.98 2.86
C ASP A 414 -14.14 -19.58 3.38
N ASN A 415 -14.63 -18.56 2.67
CA ASN A 415 -14.62 -17.16 3.06
C ASN A 415 -15.89 -16.49 2.50
N ILE A 416 -16.39 -15.46 3.18
CA ILE A 416 -17.54 -14.68 2.72
C ILE A 416 -17.07 -13.32 2.20
N TYR A 417 -17.51 -12.97 0.99
CA TYR A 417 -17.19 -11.71 0.33
C TYR A 417 -18.38 -10.75 0.37
N ALA A 418 -18.12 -9.44 0.39
CA ALA A 418 -19.17 -8.43 0.49
C ALA A 418 -20.12 -8.49 -0.72
N SER A 419 -19.57 -8.76 -1.90
CA SER A 419 -20.33 -9.01 -3.13
C SER A 419 -21.38 -10.12 -2.97
N ILE A 420 -21.02 -11.23 -2.33
CA ILE A 420 -21.94 -12.34 -2.06
C ILE A 420 -23.01 -11.94 -1.05
N VAL A 421 -22.63 -11.21 0.01
CA VAL A 421 -23.58 -10.79 1.06
C VAL A 421 -24.74 -9.98 0.49
N THR A 422 -24.50 -9.18 -0.55
CA THR A 422 -25.56 -8.39 -1.20
C THR A 422 -26.54 -9.23 -2.03
N GLU A 423 -26.16 -10.46 -2.39
CA GLU A 423 -27.00 -11.39 -3.15
C GLU A 423 -27.79 -12.33 -2.24
N ILE A 424 -27.51 -12.33 -0.92
CA ILE A 424 -28.18 -13.19 0.06
C ILE A 424 -29.68 -12.85 0.14
N GLY A 425 -30.52 -13.84 -0.15
CA GLY A 425 -31.97 -13.78 0.03
C GLY A 425 -32.42 -14.08 1.47
N GLU A 426 -33.70 -13.86 1.76
CA GLU A 426 -34.30 -14.11 3.09
C GLU A 426 -34.28 -15.59 3.51
N ASN A 427 -34.07 -16.49 2.56
CA ASN A 427 -34.00 -17.92 2.77
C ASN A 427 -32.71 -18.35 3.51
N ILE A 428 -31.64 -17.55 3.43
CA ILE A 428 -30.40 -17.79 4.18
C ILE A 428 -30.51 -17.11 5.54
N LYS A 429 -30.62 -17.93 6.60
CA LYS A 429 -30.84 -17.46 7.97
C LYS A 429 -29.55 -17.16 8.72
N GLY A 430 -28.41 -17.69 8.29
CA GLY A 430 -27.12 -17.46 8.93
C GLY A 430 -25.95 -17.88 8.06
N VAL A 431 -24.75 -17.41 8.41
CA VAL A 431 -23.51 -17.68 7.67
C VAL A 431 -22.44 -18.24 8.61
N ILE A 432 -21.73 -19.26 8.15
CA ILE A 432 -20.54 -19.80 8.81
C ILE A 432 -19.40 -19.80 7.79
N SER A 433 -18.30 -19.13 8.11
CA SER A 433 -17.09 -19.19 7.28
C SER A 433 -16.01 -20.06 7.92
N ILE A 434 -15.24 -20.77 7.12
CA ILE A 434 -14.08 -21.55 7.60
C ILE A 434 -12.94 -20.60 7.97
N ASN A 435 -12.69 -19.63 7.08
CA ASN A 435 -11.72 -18.56 7.20
C ASN A 435 -12.43 -17.21 7.12
N GLY A 436 -11.77 -16.17 7.62
CA GLY A 436 -12.24 -14.80 7.46
C GLY A 436 -11.77 -13.90 8.60
N SER A 437 -12.09 -12.61 8.47
CA SER A 437 -11.84 -11.62 9.51
C SER A 437 -13.16 -11.10 10.07
N ALA A 438 -13.21 -10.87 11.38
CA ALA A 438 -14.35 -10.19 12.03
C ALA A 438 -14.42 -8.70 11.65
N MET A 439 -13.35 -8.20 11.03
CA MET A 439 -13.18 -6.82 10.56
C MET A 439 -13.33 -6.70 9.04
N SER A 440 -13.67 -7.80 8.33
CA SER A 440 -13.91 -7.75 6.89
C SER A 440 -15.21 -7.05 6.53
N HIS A 441 -15.32 -6.56 5.30
CA HIS A 441 -16.53 -5.87 4.83
C HIS A 441 -17.76 -6.77 4.82
N ALA A 442 -17.57 -8.04 4.49
CA ALA A 442 -18.62 -9.03 4.58
C ALA A 442 -19.14 -9.17 6.03
N ALA A 443 -18.26 -9.15 7.02
CA ALA A 443 -18.64 -9.19 8.43
C ALA A 443 -19.48 -7.96 8.84
N ILE A 444 -19.10 -6.77 8.37
CA ILE A 444 -19.81 -5.51 8.62
C ILE A 444 -21.20 -5.53 7.98
N LEU A 445 -21.30 -5.98 6.72
CA LEU A 445 -22.57 -6.08 6.01
C LEU A 445 -23.51 -7.09 6.67
N LEU A 446 -23.00 -8.26 7.07
CA LEU A 446 -23.80 -9.27 7.79
C LEU A 446 -24.33 -8.72 9.12
N LYS A 447 -23.52 -7.97 9.89
CA LYS A 447 -23.99 -7.24 11.08
C LYS A 447 -25.11 -6.26 10.76
N SER A 448 -24.94 -5.48 9.70
CA SER A 448 -25.92 -4.47 9.26
C SER A 448 -27.23 -5.09 8.78
N LEU A 449 -27.18 -6.32 8.28
CA LEU A 449 -28.35 -7.10 7.86
C LEU A 449 -28.94 -7.95 8.99
N ASN A 450 -28.37 -7.91 10.20
CA ASN A 450 -28.71 -8.79 11.32
C ASN A 450 -28.70 -10.28 10.96
N VAL A 451 -27.78 -10.68 10.07
CA VAL A 451 -27.58 -12.08 9.71
C VAL A 451 -26.50 -12.65 10.65
N PRO A 452 -26.80 -13.67 11.47
CA PRO A 452 -25.83 -14.29 12.36
C PRO A 452 -24.63 -14.81 11.58
N TYR A 453 -23.43 -14.51 12.09
CA TYR A 453 -22.17 -14.83 11.40
C TYR A 453 -21.11 -15.33 12.38
N ILE A 454 -20.56 -16.50 12.07
CA ILE A 454 -19.53 -17.18 12.87
C ILE A 454 -18.37 -17.59 11.96
N ILE A 455 -17.14 -17.39 12.42
CA ILE A 455 -15.94 -17.97 11.82
C ILE A 455 -15.63 -19.26 12.57
N TYR A 456 -15.67 -20.40 11.88
CA TYR A 456 -15.46 -21.72 12.45
C TYR A 456 -14.63 -22.61 11.52
N PRO A 457 -13.33 -22.84 11.82
CA PRO A 457 -12.43 -23.62 10.97
C PRO A 457 -12.88 -25.07 10.70
N TYR A 458 -13.72 -25.63 11.58
CA TYR A 458 -14.22 -27.01 11.45
C TYR A 458 -15.66 -27.07 10.89
N ALA A 459 -16.17 -26.00 10.26
CA ALA A 459 -17.55 -25.93 9.78
C ALA A 459 -17.95 -27.05 8.81
N MET A 460 -17.00 -27.62 8.06
CA MET A 460 -17.28 -28.69 7.10
C MET A 460 -17.94 -29.92 7.71
N GLN A 461 -17.74 -30.20 8.99
CA GLN A 461 -18.39 -31.33 9.67
C GLN A 461 -19.91 -31.16 9.87
N LEU A 462 -20.42 -29.94 9.65
CA LEU A 462 -21.82 -29.58 9.80
C LEU A 462 -22.60 -29.73 8.48
N LYS A 463 -21.91 -29.85 7.34
CA LYS A 463 -22.53 -29.91 6.01
C LYS A 463 -23.64 -30.96 5.93
N GLY A 464 -24.80 -30.54 5.43
CA GLY A 464 -26.00 -31.35 5.22
C GLY A 464 -26.83 -31.62 6.48
N LYS A 465 -26.43 -31.12 7.65
CA LYS A 465 -27.15 -31.31 8.91
C LYS A 465 -28.07 -30.13 9.20
N GLU A 466 -29.17 -30.40 9.88
CA GLU A 466 -29.98 -29.36 10.52
C GLU A 466 -29.25 -28.84 11.76
N ILE A 467 -28.95 -27.55 11.79
CA ILE A 467 -28.22 -26.93 12.88
C ILE A 467 -28.94 -25.71 13.44
N ILE A 468 -28.64 -25.39 14.69
CA ILE A 468 -29.07 -24.16 15.35
C ILE A 468 -27.82 -23.37 15.70
N ILE A 469 -27.78 -22.10 15.30
CA ILE A 469 -26.81 -21.11 15.77
C ILE A 469 -27.49 -20.35 16.91
N ASP A 470 -26.92 -20.42 18.11
CA ASP A 470 -27.30 -19.60 19.26
C ASP A 470 -26.05 -18.93 19.83
N THR A 471 -25.80 -17.70 19.39
CA THR A 471 -24.62 -16.95 19.84
C THR A 471 -24.81 -16.31 21.22
N LYS A 472 -26.04 -16.32 21.76
CA LYS A 472 -26.36 -15.71 23.06
C LYS A 472 -26.16 -16.67 24.23
N ASN A 473 -25.94 -17.96 23.97
CA ASN A 473 -25.67 -18.92 25.01
C ASN A 473 -24.24 -18.76 25.58
N LYS A 474 -24.15 -18.37 26.86
CA LYS A 474 -22.90 -18.18 27.59
C LYS A 474 -22.29 -19.47 28.14
N GLU A 475 -22.96 -20.62 27.99
CA GLU A 475 -22.57 -21.91 28.56
C GLU A 475 -21.73 -22.81 27.61
N GLY A 476 -21.19 -22.24 26.53
CA GLY A 476 -20.03 -22.81 25.81
C GLY A 476 -20.30 -23.53 24.47
N LYS A 477 -21.57 -23.79 24.09
CA LYS A 477 -21.91 -24.29 22.75
C LYS A 477 -22.73 -23.27 21.98
N VAL A 478 -22.21 -22.81 20.86
CA VAL A 478 -22.91 -21.85 19.96
C VAL A 478 -23.59 -22.55 18.78
N ILE A 479 -23.21 -23.79 18.45
CA ILE A 479 -23.80 -24.57 17.36
C ILE A 479 -24.37 -25.89 17.89
N TYR A 480 -25.63 -26.17 17.59
CA TYR A 480 -26.35 -27.38 18.00
C TYR A 480 -26.82 -28.16 16.78
N LEU A 481 -26.86 -29.49 16.87
CA LEU A 481 -27.58 -30.32 15.90
C LEU A 481 -29.04 -30.38 16.30
N LYS A 482 -29.95 -30.04 15.37
CA LYS A 482 -31.38 -30.27 15.54
C LYS A 482 -31.60 -31.79 15.45
N LYS A 483 -32.14 -32.39 16.52
CA LYS A 483 -32.46 -33.82 16.57
C LYS A 483 -33.66 -34.16 15.70
#